data_AF-U2HU88-F1
#
_entry.id   AF-U2HU88-F1
#
_cell.length_a   1.000
_cell.length_b   1.000
_cell.length_c   1.000
_cell.angle_alpha   90.00
_cell.angle_beta   90.00
_cell.angle_gamma   90.00
#
_symmetry.space_group_name_H-M   'P 1'
#
loop_
_entity.id
_entity.type
_entity.pdbx_description
1 polymer ?
#
loop_
_entity_poly.entity_id
_entity_poly.type
_entity_poly.pdbx_seq_one_letter_code
_entity_poly.pdbx_strand_id
1 'polypeptide(L)'
;MKKSLLLIYTVLVYVSALAQVQLEWKSEYLGKSGYRLMEGEKSQPVGDSKGSASVHQATVNIPLFMRLDERQRPTLWSIGAQGVYSNLDNQNFTEPLVIDEILNVGISLNHMRPISPRWSMLATVGAGVYMPSSKLSLLNRKNLLGMAGGVFIYHLRPNLDLGAGLALNNSFGAPMVLPAVYLNWRTGGSFKVNIALMDGLDMSVKYDAHKNISLSVVGEMNGQMALLEQDGKDKIFSHLYIVTGLRPEIKLGKNLSIPITVGINAFRPAEMTDRSIKSMFVNKGYYFQTSPYASAGFKLKI
;
A
#
# COMPACT_ATOMS: atom_id res chain seq x y z
N MET A 1 -34.75 -10.57 -3.69
CA MET A 1 -34.38 -9.13 -3.79
C MET A 1 -34.61 -8.33 -2.49
N LYS A 2 -35.72 -8.50 -1.76
CA LYS A 2 -35.99 -7.71 -0.52
C LYS A 2 -35.03 -7.97 0.67
N LYS A 3 -34.50 -9.19 0.83
CA LYS A 3 -33.55 -9.51 1.93
C LYS A 3 -32.14 -8.91 1.74
N SER A 4 -31.70 -8.75 0.49
CA SER A 4 -30.40 -8.12 0.17
C SER A 4 -30.44 -6.61 0.40
N LEU A 5 -31.56 -5.97 0.06
CA LEU A 5 -31.80 -4.55 0.33
C LEU A 5 -31.90 -4.27 1.82
N LEU A 6 -32.53 -5.16 2.60
CA LEU A 6 -32.59 -5.02 4.05
C LEU A 6 -31.19 -5.14 4.69
N LEU A 7 -30.34 -6.04 4.23
CA LEU A 7 -28.95 -6.16 4.73
C LEU A 7 -28.12 -4.90 4.41
N ILE A 8 -28.24 -4.38 3.19
CA ILE A 8 -27.58 -3.12 2.77
C ILE A 8 -28.10 -1.95 3.60
N TYR A 9 -29.41 -1.89 3.87
CA TYR A 9 -30.02 -0.84 4.69
C TYR A 9 -29.63 -0.98 6.18
N THR A 10 -29.49 -2.20 6.69
CA THR A 10 -29.06 -2.44 8.08
C THR A 10 -27.58 -2.08 8.27
N VAL A 11 -26.74 -2.33 7.26
CA VAL A 11 -25.34 -1.86 7.25
C VAL A 11 -25.26 -0.34 7.11
N LEU A 12 -26.07 0.29 6.24
CA LEU A 12 -26.09 1.75 6.10
C LEU A 12 -26.64 2.49 7.33
N VAL A 13 -27.64 1.92 8.02
CA VAL A 13 -28.23 2.56 9.21
C VAL A 13 -27.33 2.40 10.44
N TYR A 14 -26.53 1.35 10.56
CA TYR A 14 -25.55 1.21 11.66
C TYR A 14 -24.35 2.16 11.56
N VAL A 15 -24.06 2.70 10.37
CA VAL A 15 -22.98 3.69 10.14
C VAL A 15 -23.33 5.08 10.72
N SER A 16 -24.57 5.29 11.18
CA SER A 16 -25.03 6.59 11.67
C SER A 16 -24.63 6.96 13.12
N ALA A 17 -23.76 6.18 13.77
CA ALA A 17 -23.19 6.51 15.07
C ALA A 17 -21.66 6.69 15.00
N LEU A 18 -21.22 7.94 14.79
CA LEU A 18 -19.89 8.47 15.13
C LEU A 18 -18.63 7.89 14.42
N ALA A 19 -18.77 6.99 13.44
CA ALA A 19 -17.63 6.44 12.70
C ALA A 19 -17.38 7.21 11.38
N GLN A 20 -16.25 7.94 11.30
CA GLN A 20 -15.79 8.53 10.03
C GLN A 20 -15.25 7.43 9.12
N VAL A 21 -16.06 6.97 8.16
CA VAL A 21 -15.62 5.99 7.15
C VAL A 21 -14.68 6.70 6.20
N GLN A 22 -13.53 6.09 5.92
CA GLN A 22 -12.55 6.62 4.99
C GLN A 22 -12.50 5.75 3.75
N LEU A 23 -12.74 6.36 2.59
CA LEU A 23 -12.63 5.72 1.29
C LEU A 23 -11.56 6.45 0.49
N GLU A 24 -10.57 5.72 0.00
CA GLU A 24 -9.54 6.25 -0.90
C GLU A 24 -9.53 5.44 -2.20
N TRP A 25 -9.40 6.12 -3.33
CA TRP A 25 -9.15 5.50 -4.63
C TRP A 25 -8.02 6.25 -5.31
N LYS A 26 -7.14 5.53 -6.00
CA LYS A 26 -6.01 6.09 -6.76
C LYS A 26 -5.80 5.25 -8.01
N SER A 27 -5.61 5.93 -9.13
CA SER A 27 -5.20 5.36 -10.40
C SER A 27 -3.85 5.94 -10.77
N GLU A 28 -2.90 5.09 -11.11
CA GLU A 28 -1.51 5.43 -11.39
C GLU A 28 -1.11 4.90 -12.76
N TYR A 29 -0.24 5.63 -13.44
CA TYR A 29 0.41 5.21 -14.66
C TYR A 29 1.92 5.40 -14.51
N LEU A 30 2.65 4.30 -14.71
CA LEU A 30 4.10 4.24 -14.76
C LEU A 30 4.51 4.08 -16.23
N GLY A 31 5.16 5.11 -16.77
CA GLY A 31 5.56 5.17 -18.16
C GLY A 31 6.49 4.03 -18.58
N LYS A 32 6.61 3.88 -19.89
CA LYS A 32 7.43 2.83 -20.50
C LYS A 32 8.92 3.06 -20.23
N SER A 33 9.61 2.04 -19.75
CA SER A 33 11.06 2.03 -19.57
C SER A 33 11.67 0.67 -19.85
N GLY A 34 13.00 0.64 -20.06
CA GLY A 34 13.75 -0.58 -20.31
C GLY A 34 13.91 -1.43 -19.04
N TYR A 35 13.96 -2.74 -19.23
CA TYR A 35 14.16 -3.74 -18.18
C TYR A 35 15.63 -4.12 -18.05
N ARG A 36 16.12 -4.23 -16.82
CA ARG A 36 17.53 -4.47 -16.52
C ARG A 36 17.70 -5.52 -15.44
N LEU A 37 18.80 -6.25 -15.57
CA LEU A 37 19.32 -7.15 -14.56
C LEU A 37 20.39 -6.42 -13.75
N MET A 38 20.28 -6.49 -12.43
CA MET A 38 21.30 -6.05 -11.48
C MET A 38 21.90 -7.26 -10.78
N GLU A 39 23.22 -7.41 -10.83
CA GLU A 39 23.97 -8.45 -10.12
C GLU A 39 25.19 -7.80 -9.45
N GLY A 40 25.14 -7.70 -8.11
CA GLY A 40 26.05 -6.83 -7.38
C GLY A 40 25.95 -5.37 -7.85
N GLU A 41 27.09 -4.77 -8.22
CA GLU A 41 27.15 -3.38 -8.71
C GLU A 41 26.95 -3.26 -10.24
N LYS A 42 26.83 -4.38 -10.95
CA LYS A 42 26.70 -4.38 -12.41
C LYS A 42 25.24 -4.36 -12.81
N SER A 43 24.87 -3.42 -13.67
CA SER A 43 23.53 -3.31 -14.25
C SER A 43 23.59 -3.45 -15.77
N GLN A 44 22.88 -4.43 -16.33
CA GLN A 44 22.89 -4.74 -17.77
C GLN A 44 21.45 -4.77 -18.34
N PRO A 45 21.24 -4.31 -19.59
CA PRO A 45 19.94 -4.48 -20.26
C PRO A 45 19.58 -5.95 -20.44
N VAL A 46 18.30 -6.29 -20.31
CA VAL A 46 17.75 -7.60 -20.69
C VAL A 46 17.18 -7.46 -22.10
N GLY A 47 18.02 -7.66 -23.12
CA GLY A 47 17.64 -7.44 -24.52
C GLY A 47 17.00 -6.06 -24.76
N ASP A 48 15.96 -6.04 -25.61
CA ASP A 48 15.13 -4.87 -25.88
C ASP A 48 13.84 -4.83 -25.03
N SER A 49 13.82 -5.56 -23.91
CA SER A 49 12.64 -5.69 -23.05
C SER A 49 12.26 -4.35 -22.43
N LYS A 50 10.97 -4.00 -22.56
CA LYS A 50 10.40 -2.73 -22.06
C LYS A 50 9.07 -2.99 -21.39
N GLY A 51 8.69 -2.14 -20.46
CA GLY A 51 7.39 -2.26 -19.82
C GLY A 51 6.83 -0.95 -19.32
N SER A 52 5.50 -0.83 -19.34
CA SER A 52 4.72 0.19 -18.61
C SER A 52 3.73 -0.49 -17.68
N ALA A 53 3.20 0.26 -16.72
CA ALA A 53 2.23 -0.28 -15.78
C ALA A 53 1.11 0.72 -15.50
N SER A 54 -0.13 0.24 -15.38
CA SER A 54 -1.21 0.97 -14.75
C SER A 54 -1.64 0.25 -13.47
N VAL A 55 -1.86 1.01 -12.40
CA VAL A 55 -2.23 0.49 -11.09
C VAL A 55 -3.48 1.22 -10.61
N HIS A 56 -4.50 0.46 -10.23
CA HIS A 56 -5.76 0.97 -9.70
C HIS A 56 -5.97 0.40 -8.32
N GLN A 57 -6.03 1.26 -7.32
CA GLN A 57 -6.16 0.88 -5.92
C GLN A 57 -7.35 1.54 -5.26
N ALA A 58 -8.03 0.80 -4.40
CA ALA A 58 -9.10 1.27 -3.54
C ALA A 58 -8.90 0.76 -2.13
N THR A 59 -9.07 1.63 -1.14
CA THR A 59 -8.98 1.30 0.28
C THR A 59 -10.18 1.85 1.01
N VAL A 60 -10.75 1.05 1.90
CA VAL A 60 -11.83 1.42 2.81
C VAL A 60 -11.38 1.14 4.23
N ASN A 61 -11.57 2.10 5.13
CA ASN A 61 -11.37 1.91 6.56
C ASN A 61 -12.64 2.33 7.31
N ILE A 62 -13.22 1.38 8.05
CA ILE A 62 -14.49 1.52 8.77
C ILE A 62 -14.20 1.42 10.27
N PRO A 63 -14.25 2.51 11.04
CA PRO A 63 -14.22 2.45 12.50
C PRO A 63 -15.42 1.68 13.03
N LEU A 64 -15.18 0.61 13.79
CA LEU A 64 -16.22 -0.16 14.49
C LEU A 64 -16.51 0.42 15.88
N PHE A 65 -15.46 0.89 16.55
CA PHE A 65 -15.55 1.44 17.89
C PHE A 65 -14.46 2.49 18.08
N MET A 66 -14.82 3.63 18.65
CA MET A 66 -13.86 4.68 18.99
C MET A 66 -14.18 5.27 20.36
N ARG A 67 -13.18 5.29 21.24
CA ARG A 67 -13.25 5.99 22.52
C ARG A 67 -11.98 6.81 22.72
N LEU A 68 -12.12 8.08 23.05
CA LEU A 68 -10.99 8.95 23.35
C LEU A 68 -10.67 8.89 24.84
N ASP A 69 -9.38 8.84 25.19
CA ASP A 69 -8.91 9.05 26.56
C ASP A 69 -8.91 10.56 26.91
N GLU A 70 -8.57 10.89 28.17
CA GLU A 70 -8.46 12.27 28.64
C GLU A 70 -7.48 13.14 27.83
N ARG A 71 -6.59 12.51 27.05
CA ARG A 71 -5.56 13.15 26.23
C ARG A 71 -5.91 13.13 24.75
N GLN A 72 -7.18 12.90 24.40
CA GLN A 72 -7.68 12.83 23.03
C GLN A 72 -7.04 11.72 22.19
N ARG A 73 -6.54 10.65 22.83
CA ARG A 73 -5.96 9.50 22.13
C ARG A 73 -7.01 8.41 21.94
N PRO A 74 -7.13 7.85 20.72
CA PRO A 74 -8.17 6.89 20.42
C PRO A 74 -7.80 5.48 20.90
N THR A 75 -8.73 4.85 21.61
CA THR A 75 -8.94 3.41 21.57
C THR A 75 -9.86 3.14 20.38
N LEU A 76 -9.32 2.53 19.34
CA LEU A 76 -9.98 2.33 18.04
C LEU A 76 -9.97 0.84 17.68
N TRP A 77 -11.13 0.37 17.24
CA TRP A 77 -11.24 -0.83 16.41
C TRP A 77 -11.70 -0.43 15.02
N SER A 78 -11.06 -0.92 13.97
CA SER A 78 -11.50 -0.66 12.60
C SER A 78 -11.32 -1.88 11.70
N ILE A 79 -12.19 -1.99 10.69
CA ILE A 79 -12.03 -2.92 9.58
C ILE A 79 -11.44 -2.16 8.40
N GLY A 80 -10.32 -2.67 7.88
CA GLY A 80 -9.75 -2.26 6.61
C GLY A 80 -10.14 -3.23 5.49
N ALA A 81 -10.38 -2.71 4.29
CA ALA A 81 -10.45 -3.49 3.07
C ALA A 81 -9.62 -2.78 2.00
N GLN A 82 -8.86 -3.54 1.22
CA GLN A 82 -8.01 -3.03 0.16
C GLN A 82 -8.19 -3.89 -1.10
N GLY A 83 -8.24 -3.24 -2.26
CA GLY A 83 -8.15 -3.87 -3.57
C GLY A 83 -7.14 -3.13 -4.43
N VAL A 84 -6.24 -3.87 -5.07
CA VAL A 84 -5.27 -3.33 -6.04
C VAL A 84 -5.33 -4.20 -7.28
N TYR A 85 -5.53 -3.54 -8.42
CA TYR A 85 -5.48 -4.14 -9.73
C TYR A 85 -4.33 -3.50 -10.52
N SER A 86 -3.46 -4.31 -11.09
CA SER A 86 -2.36 -3.82 -11.92
C SER A 86 -2.38 -4.48 -13.29
N ASN A 87 -2.23 -3.67 -14.33
CA ASN A 87 -1.99 -4.11 -15.69
C ASN A 87 -0.55 -3.72 -16.06
N LEU A 88 0.23 -4.70 -16.49
CA LEU A 88 1.65 -4.57 -16.81
C LEU A 88 1.81 -4.82 -18.32
N ASP A 89 2.00 -3.77 -19.11
CA ASP A 89 2.24 -3.87 -20.56
C ASP A 89 3.72 -4.14 -20.79
N ASN A 90 4.05 -5.43 -20.90
CA ASN A 90 5.40 -5.94 -21.10
C ASN A 90 5.64 -6.26 -22.58
N GLN A 91 6.79 -5.82 -23.10
CA GLN A 91 7.12 -5.95 -24.52
C GLN A 91 8.52 -6.52 -24.68
N ASN A 92 8.68 -7.39 -25.69
CA ASN A 92 9.96 -7.99 -26.08
C ASN A 92 10.66 -8.78 -24.97
N PHE A 93 9.90 -9.56 -24.19
CA PHE A 93 10.45 -10.52 -23.23
C PHE A 93 10.55 -11.90 -23.89
N THR A 94 11.74 -12.50 -23.85
CA THR A 94 12.00 -13.86 -24.37
C THR A 94 11.87 -14.94 -23.29
N GLU A 95 11.94 -14.53 -22.03
CA GLU A 95 11.85 -15.39 -20.85
C GLU A 95 10.65 -14.96 -19.98
N PRO A 96 10.01 -15.88 -19.24
CA PRO A 96 8.90 -15.59 -18.33
C PRO A 96 9.40 -14.93 -17.03
N LEU A 97 9.98 -13.73 -17.16
CA LEU A 97 10.52 -12.93 -16.06
C LEU A 97 9.48 -12.01 -15.43
N VAL A 98 8.40 -11.72 -16.16
CA VAL A 98 7.32 -10.79 -15.80
C VAL A 98 5.96 -11.41 -16.08
N ILE A 99 4.94 -10.85 -15.45
CA ILE A 99 3.53 -11.17 -15.68
C ILE A 99 2.78 -9.91 -16.12
N ASP A 100 1.61 -10.08 -16.72
CA ASP A 100 0.86 -8.97 -17.33
C ASP A 100 -0.21 -8.39 -16.42
N GLU A 101 -0.58 -9.09 -15.35
CA GLU A 101 -1.70 -8.71 -14.50
C GLU A 101 -1.44 -9.11 -13.04
N ILE A 102 -1.88 -8.26 -12.11
CA ILE A 102 -1.84 -8.53 -10.67
C ILE A 102 -3.17 -8.12 -10.05
N LEU A 103 -3.74 -9.00 -9.23
CA LEU A 103 -4.88 -8.70 -8.38
C LEU A 103 -4.53 -8.99 -6.91
N ASN A 104 -4.53 -7.95 -6.09
CA ASN A 104 -4.43 -8.05 -4.64
C ASN A 104 -5.76 -7.62 -4.03
N VAL A 105 -6.36 -8.45 -3.18
CA VAL A 105 -7.54 -8.07 -2.40
C VAL A 105 -7.35 -8.53 -0.98
N GLY A 106 -7.51 -7.64 0.00
CA GLY A 106 -7.27 -7.94 1.41
C GLY A 106 -8.30 -7.32 2.33
N ILE A 107 -8.48 -7.96 3.50
CA ILE A 107 -9.26 -7.43 4.62
C ILE A 107 -8.40 -7.48 5.87
N SER A 108 -8.56 -6.51 6.76
CA SER A 108 -7.87 -6.47 8.05
C SER A 108 -8.78 -5.97 9.17
N LEU A 109 -8.53 -6.47 10.38
CA LEU A 109 -9.02 -5.93 11.62
C LEU A 109 -7.84 -5.25 12.33
N ASN A 110 -8.02 -3.98 12.64
CA ASN A 110 -7.01 -3.13 13.27
C ASN A 110 -7.49 -2.72 14.65
N HIS A 111 -6.59 -2.76 15.63
CA HIS A 111 -6.80 -2.31 16.98
C HIS A 111 -5.68 -1.37 17.40
N MET A 112 -6.04 -0.15 17.79
CA MET A 112 -5.12 0.80 18.38
C MET A 112 -5.62 1.20 19.75
N ARG A 113 -4.72 1.24 20.74
CA ARG A 113 -5.06 1.77 22.07
C ARG A 113 -3.88 2.42 22.78
N PRO A 114 -4.11 3.48 23.57
CA PRO A 114 -3.13 3.91 24.55
C PRO A 114 -2.96 2.83 25.63
N ILE A 115 -1.71 2.56 26.00
CA ILE A 115 -1.34 1.70 27.13
C ILE A 115 -0.94 2.56 28.32
N SER A 116 -0.24 3.67 28.07
CA SER A 116 0.25 4.57 29.11
C SER A 116 0.26 6.02 28.62
N PRO A 117 0.62 6.99 29.47
CA PRO A 117 0.84 8.39 29.08
C PRO A 117 1.69 8.63 27.82
N ARG A 118 2.66 7.77 27.53
CA ARG A 118 3.59 7.93 26.38
C ARG A 118 3.64 6.73 25.45
N TRP A 119 2.88 5.67 25.74
CA TRP A 119 2.87 4.45 24.94
C TRP A 119 1.47 4.14 24.42
N SER A 120 1.43 3.75 23.15
CA SER A 120 0.28 3.12 22.51
C SER A 120 0.70 1.78 21.90
N MET A 121 -0.29 0.96 21.59
CA MET A 121 -0.10 -0.26 20.81
C MET A 121 -1.02 -0.22 19.61
N LEU A 122 -0.49 -0.70 18.50
CA LEU A 122 -1.21 -1.03 17.28
C LEU A 122 -1.09 -2.53 17.04
N ALA A 123 -2.22 -3.19 16.84
CA ALA A 123 -2.28 -4.59 16.45
C ALA A 123 -3.16 -4.74 15.22
N THR A 124 -2.74 -5.58 14.28
CA THR A 124 -3.45 -5.84 13.03
C THR A 124 -3.50 -7.33 12.79
N VAL A 125 -4.63 -7.83 12.29
CA VAL A 125 -4.77 -9.18 11.75
C VAL A 125 -5.58 -9.11 10.48
N GLY A 126 -5.18 -9.85 9.46
CA GLY A 126 -5.82 -9.77 8.15
C GLY A 126 -5.49 -10.96 7.26
N ALA A 127 -6.19 -11.01 6.14
CA ALA A 127 -5.93 -11.97 5.10
C ALA A 127 -6.27 -11.37 3.73
N GLY A 128 -5.68 -11.92 2.69
CA GLY A 128 -5.93 -11.49 1.32
C GLY A 128 -5.58 -12.53 0.27
N VAL A 129 -6.02 -12.25 -0.94
CA VAL A 129 -5.71 -13.00 -2.16
C VAL A 129 -4.74 -12.19 -3.02
N TYR A 130 -3.72 -12.86 -3.54
CA TYR A 130 -2.64 -12.27 -4.32
C TYR A 130 -2.44 -13.11 -5.57
N MET A 131 -3.02 -12.68 -6.69
CA MET A 131 -3.20 -13.48 -7.90
C MET A 131 -2.52 -12.84 -9.11
N PRO A 132 -1.99 -13.66 -10.06
CA PRO A 132 -1.44 -13.18 -11.33
C PRO A 132 -2.54 -12.93 -12.38
N SER A 133 -3.82 -12.89 -11.97
CA SER A 133 -4.94 -12.63 -12.87
C SER A 133 -6.17 -12.12 -12.12
N SER A 134 -7.02 -11.36 -12.82
CA SER A 134 -8.34 -10.93 -12.38
C SER A 134 -9.41 -12.04 -12.42
N LYS A 135 -9.11 -13.20 -13.04
CA LYS A 135 -10.02 -14.34 -13.13
C LYS A 135 -10.10 -15.09 -11.80
N LEU A 136 -11.11 -14.76 -11.00
CA LEU A 136 -11.36 -15.40 -9.70
C LEU A 136 -11.58 -16.92 -9.77
N SER A 137 -11.92 -17.49 -10.94
CA SER A 137 -12.01 -18.94 -11.14
C SER A 137 -10.66 -19.65 -11.02
N LEU A 138 -9.54 -18.94 -11.19
CA LEU A 138 -8.18 -19.46 -11.05
C LEU A 138 -7.66 -19.37 -9.61
N LEU A 139 -8.48 -18.84 -8.68
CA LEU A 139 -8.11 -18.70 -7.29
C LEU A 139 -7.82 -20.07 -6.69
N ASN A 140 -6.63 -20.20 -6.10
CA ASN A 140 -6.24 -21.39 -5.37
C ASN A 140 -5.79 -21.04 -3.95
N ARG A 141 -5.60 -22.07 -3.11
CA ARG A 141 -5.15 -21.87 -1.72
C ARG A 141 -3.75 -21.27 -1.61
N LYS A 142 -2.90 -21.46 -2.63
CA LYS A 142 -1.54 -20.90 -2.65
C LYS A 142 -1.57 -19.38 -2.82
N ASN A 143 -2.64 -18.81 -3.38
CA ASN A 143 -2.86 -17.37 -3.51
C ASN A 143 -3.30 -16.68 -2.20
N LEU A 144 -3.65 -17.44 -1.16
CA LEU A 144 -4.10 -16.89 0.11
C LEU A 144 -2.93 -16.53 1.01
N LEU A 145 -2.92 -15.30 1.49
CA LEU A 145 -2.00 -14.83 2.51
C LEU A 145 -2.74 -14.41 3.78
N GLY A 146 -2.16 -14.77 4.91
CA GLY A 146 -2.54 -14.26 6.22
C GLY A 146 -1.45 -13.31 6.71
N MET A 147 -1.87 -12.25 7.39
CA MET A 147 -0.97 -11.31 8.05
C MET A 147 -1.45 -11.03 9.46
N ALA A 148 -0.51 -10.86 10.38
CA ALA A 148 -0.77 -10.33 11.70
C ALA A 148 0.42 -9.47 12.14
N GLY A 149 0.21 -8.52 13.04
CA GLY A 149 1.30 -7.68 13.49
C GLY A 149 0.95 -6.94 14.76
N GLY A 150 1.98 -6.56 15.51
CA GLY A 150 1.88 -5.79 16.73
C GLY A 150 3.05 -4.84 16.85
N VAL A 151 2.76 -3.55 17.05
CA VAL A 151 3.75 -2.48 17.21
C VAL A 151 3.46 -1.70 18.48
N PHE A 152 4.49 -1.46 19.27
CA PHE A 152 4.44 -0.51 20.38
C PHE A 152 4.96 0.84 19.91
N ILE A 153 4.16 1.87 20.13
CA ILE A 153 4.40 3.24 19.66
C ILE A 153 4.69 4.11 20.88
N TYR A 154 5.88 4.70 20.90
CA TYR A 154 6.29 5.71 21.85
C TYR A 154 6.08 7.11 21.27
N HIS A 155 5.31 7.92 22.00
CA HIS A 155 5.02 9.31 21.67
C HIS A 155 6.14 10.21 22.20
N LEU A 156 7.16 10.45 21.37
CA LEU A 156 8.36 11.20 21.76
C LEU A 156 8.06 12.70 21.90
N ARG A 157 7.26 13.25 20.98
CA ARG A 157 6.76 14.64 20.99
C ARG A 157 5.32 14.65 20.49
N PRO A 158 4.54 15.74 20.68
CA PRO A 158 3.17 15.84 20.15
C PRO A 158 3.06 15.66 18.62
N ASN A 159 4.19 15.70 17.93
CA ASN A 159 4.29 15.69 16.48
C ASN A 159 5.26 14.61 15.96
N LEU A 160 5.77 13.73 16.83
CA LEU A 160 6.72 12.68 16.49
C LEU A 160 6.44 11.41 17.32
N ASP A 161 6.06 10.36 16.59
CA ASP A 161 5.84 9.03 17.12
C ASP A 161 6.87 8.05 16.52
N LEU A 162 7.43 7.20 17.37
CA LEU A 162 8.36 6.14 16.99
C LEU A 162 7.85 4.82 17.54
N GLY A 163 7.95 3.74 16.78
CA GLY A 163 7.53 2.44 17.27
C GLY A 163 8.31 1.31 16.64
N ALA A 164 8.28 0.18 17.34
CA ALA A 164 8.89 -1.06 16.90
C ALA A 164 7.99 -2.22 17.30
N GLY A 165 8.08 -3.30 16.53
CA GLY A 165 7.20 -4.44 16.70
C GLY A 165 7.57 -5.59 15.78
N LEU A 166 6.62 -6.50 15.63
CA LEU A 166 6.75 -7.68 14.80
C LEU A 166 5.56 -7.77 13.85
N ALA A 167 5.85 -8.19 12.62
CA ALA A 167 4.87 -8.57 11.62
C ALA A 167 5.02 -10.07 11.31
N LEU A 168 3.90 -10.72 11.09
CA LEU A 168 3.75 -12.12 10.74
C LEU A 168 3.09 -12.19 9.38
N ASN A 169 3.66 -12.94 8.43
CA ASN A 169 3.00 -13.25 7.17
C ASN A 169 3.45 -14.62 6.63
N ASN A 170 2.75 -15.14 5.63
CA ASN A 170 3.08 -16.40 4.94
C ASN A 170 3.41 -16.18 3.45
N SER A 171 3.87 -14.98 3.07
CA SER A 171 4.16 -14.62 1.68
C SER A 171 5.15 -15.58 1.02
N PHE A 172 6.17 -16.03 1.78
CA PHE A 172 7.21 -16.95 1.31
C PHE A 172 6.94 -18.43 1.64
N GLY A 173 5.67 -18.80 1.80
CA GLY A 173 5.22 -20.20 1.91
C GLY A 173 5.02 -20.66 3.35
N ALA A 174 6.03 -20.48 4.20
CA ALA A 174 5.90 -20.72 5.65
C ALA A 174 5.58 -19.41 6.40
N PRO A 175 4.91 -19.46 7.57
CA PRO A 175 4.78 -18.29 8.44
C PRO A 175 6.16 -17.74 8.84
N MET A 176 6.34 -16.44 8.68
CA MET A 176 7.58 -15.73 8.98
C MET A 176 7.32 -14.58 9.95
N VAL A 177 8.31 -14.30 10.79
CA VAL A 177 8.34 -13.12 11.67
C VAL A 177 9.33 -12.11 11.09
N LEU A 178 8.86 -10.89 10.85
CA LEU A 178 9.66 -9.77 10.36
C LEU A 178 9.64 -8.61 11.36
N PRO A 179 10.73 -7.85 11.49
CA PRO A 179 10.71 -6.61 12.27
C PRO A 179 9.74 -5.61 11.63
N ALA A 180 8.95 -4.95 12.46
CA ALA A 180 8.08 -3.85 12.07
C ALA A 180 8.58 -2.56 12.71
N VAL A 181 8.67 -1.49 11.91
CA VAL A 181 9.09 -0.17 12.36
C VAL A 181 7.94 0.80 12.10
N TYR A 182 7.69 1.70 13.05
CA TYR A 182 6.71 2.76 12.92
C TYR A 182 7.39 4.10 13.12
N LEU A 183 7.16 4.99 12.17
CA LEU A 183 7.54 6.39 12.26
C LEU A 183 6.34 7.19 11.77
N ASN A 184 5.93 8.17 12.56
CA ASN A 184 4.96 9.17 12.14
C ASN A 184 5.45 10.52 12.63
N TRP A 185 5.96 11.32 11.70
CA TRP A 185 6.45 12.67 12.00
C TRP A 185 5.65 13.69 11.22
N ARG A 186 5.14 14.70 11.92
CA ARG A 186 4.34 15.78 11.35
C ARG A 186 4.88 17.11 11.82
N THR A 187 4.98 18.11 10.95
CA THR A 187 5.34 19.48 11.37
C THR A 187 4.16 20.44 11.19
N GLY A 188 4.11 21.48 12.05
CA GLY A 188 3.19 22.59 11.91
C GLY A 188 3.83 23.77 11.17
N GLY A 189 3.01 24.76 10.79
CA GLY A 189 3.44 25.96 10.06
C GLY A 189 2.99 25.94 8.60
N SER A 190 3.59 26.82 7.79
CA SER A 190 3.26 26.99 6.37
C SER A 190 3.63 25.77 5.51
N PHE A 191 4.66 25.02 5.93
CA PHE A 191 5.08 23.76 5.30
C PHE A 191 4.88 22.61 6.28
N LYS A 192 4.00 21.67 5.90
CA LYS A 192 3.68 20.47 6.69
C LYS A 192 4.45 19.30 6.11
N VAL A 193 5.46 18.84 6.84
CA VAL A 193 6.17 17.61 6.53
C VAL A 193 5.39 16.43 7.11
N ASN A 194 5.25 15.35 6.35
CA ASN A 194 4.70 14.07 6.80
C ASN A 194 5.67 12.97 6.38
N ILE A 195 6.05 12.11 7.32
CA ILE A 195 6.79 10.87 7.04
C ILE A 195 6.06 9.73 7.76
N ALA A 196 5.63 8.73 7.00
CA ALA A 196 4.99 7.51 7.50
C ALA A 196 5.70 6.27 6.95
N LEU A 197 5.91 5.27 7.82
CA LEU A 197 6.61 4.01 7.52
C LEU A 197 5.79 2.74 7.85
N MET A 198 4.45 2.80 7.78
CA MET A 198 3.59 1.69 8.24
C MET A 198 3.33 0.63 7.16
N ASP A 199 2.98 1.06 5.95
CA ASP A 199 2.66 0.20 4.79
C ASP A 199 3.66 0.39 3.63
N GLY A 200 4.80 1.02 3.91
CA GLY A 200 5.74 1.55 2.93
C GLY A 200 6.22 2.93 3.35
N LEU A 201 7.07 3.54 2.53
CA LEU A 201 7.53 4.92 2.75
C LEU A 201 6.57 5.90 2.10
N ASP A 202 5.91 6.74 2.88
CA ASP A 202 5.17 7.92 2.41
C ASP A 202 5.79 9.17 3.02
N MET A 203 6.43 9.98 2.18
CA MET A 203 6.98 11.28 2.51
C MET A 203 6.24 12.36 1.74
N SER A 204 5.88 13.45 2.41
CA SER A 204 5.38 14.63 1.73
C SER A 204 5.74 15.93 2.44
N VAL A 205 5.95 16.98 1.65
CA VAL A 205 6.07 18.37 2.12
C VAL A 205 4.93 19.16 1.49
N LYS A 206 3.94 19.55 2.31
CA LYS A 206 2.69 20.16 1.88
C LYS A 206 2.63 21.65 2.21
N TYR A 207 2.20 22.45 1.25
CA TYR A 207 1.91 23.86 1.36
C TYR A 207 0.42 24.10 1.02
N ASP A 208 -0.34 24.68 1.95
CA ASP A 208 -1.74 25.01 1.73
C ASP A 208 -1.84 26.39 1.04
N ALA A 209 -1.77 26.40 -0.30
CA ALA A 209 -1.82 27.63 -1.10
C ALA A 209 -3.16 28.39 -0.98
N HIS A 210 -4.26 27.66 -0.81
CA HIS A 210 -5.59 28.21 -0.61
C HIS A 210 -6.45 27.25 0.24
N LYS A 211 -7.57 27.72 0.79
CA LYS A 211 -8.48 26.86 1.59
C LYS A 211 -8.96 25.60 0.84
N ASN A 212 -9.04 25.67 -0.49
CA ASN A 212 -9.48 24.58 -1.37
C ASN A 212 -8.34 23.91 -2.16
N ILE A 213 -7.10 24.42 -2.08
CA ILE A 213 -5.99 23.91 -2.90
C ILE A 213 -4.74 23.82 -2.03
N SER A 214 -4.13 22.65 -2.04
CA SER A 214 -2.82 22.45 -1.44
C SER A 214 -1.86 21.82 -2.43
N LEU A 215 -0.60 22.19 -2.35
CA LEU A 215 0.46 21.66 -3.20
C LEU A 215 1.44 20.89 -2.31
N SER A 216 1.82 19.70 -2.73
CA SER A 216 2.80 18.89 -2.01
C SER A 216 3.91 18.41 -2.93
N VAL A 217 5.13 18.32 -2.41
CA VAL A 217 6.18 17.46 -2.99
C VAL A 217 6.05 16.11 -2.29
N VAL A 218 6.04 15.01 -3.04
CA VAL A 218 5.82 13.67 -2.48
C VAL A 218 6.94 12.71 -2.87
N GLY A 219 7.26 11.78 -1.98
CA GLY A 219 8.13 10.64 -2.19
C GLY A 219 7.44 9.40 -1.62
N GLU A 220 7.05 8.46 -2.47
CA GLU A 220 6.25 7.30 -2.08
C GLU A 220 6.92 6.01 -2.56
N MET A 221 6.90 4.97 -1.73
CA MET A 221 7.23 3.60 -2.11
C MET A 221 5.96 2.75 -2.02
N ASN A 222 5.53 2.20 -3.16
CA ASN A 222 4.34 1.36 -3.27
C ASN A 222 4.71 0.00 -3.87
N GLY A 223 3.80 -0.96 -3.76
CA GLY A 223 4.04 -2.27 -4.34
C GLY A 223 2.86 -3.22 -4.27
N GLN A 224 2.93 -4.24 -5.11
CA GLN A 224 1.99 -5.33 -5.25
C GLN A 224 2.74 -6.62 -5.58
N MET A 225 2.07 -7.75 -5.45
CA MET A 225 2.69 -9.05 -5.65
C MET A 225 1.66 -10.07 -6.09
N ALA A 226 2.11 -11.07 -6.85
CA ALA A 226 1.32 -12.21 -7.25
C ALA A 226 1.99 -13.51 -6.82
N LEU A 227 1.17 -14.45 -6.35
CA LEU A 227 1.58 -15.81 -6.06
C LEU A 227 1.16 -16.70 -7.21
N LEU A 228 2.09 -17.47 -7.75
CA LEU A 228 1.81 -18.29 -8.92
C LEU A 228 2.68 -19.54 -8.94
N GLU A 229 2.34 -20.46 -9.83
CA GLU A 229 3.15 -21.61 -10.13
C GLU A 229 3.76 -21.41 -11.51
N GLN A 230 5.08 -21.60 -11.61
CA GLN A 230 5.80 -21.54 -12.87
C GLN A 230 6.81 -22.68 -12.86
N ASP A 231 6.81 -23.48 -13.93
CA ASP A 231 7.68 -24.66 -14.09
C ASP A 231 7.59 -25.66 -12.91
N GLY A 232 6.36 -25.87 -12.40
CA GLY A 232 6.09 -26.78 -11.28
C GLY A 232 6.60 -26.29 -9.92
N LYS A 233 7.03 -25.03 -9.82
CA LYS A 233 7.51 -24.42 -8.58
C LYS A 233 6.63 -23.24 -8.17
N ASP A 234 6.43 -23.11 -6.85
CA ASP A 234 5.76 -21.95 -6.28
C ASP A 234 6.68 -20.73 -6.36
N LYS A 235 6.19 -19.67 -7.01
CA LYS A 235 6.88 -18.41 -7.24
C LYS A 235 6.14 -17.24 -6.62
N ILE A 236 6.89 -16.16 -6.41
CA ILE A 236 6.38 -14.84 -6.10
C ILE A 236 6.86 -13.90 -7.20
N PHE A 237 5.91 -13.23 -7.85
CA PHE A 237 6.22 -12.04 -8.63
C PHE A 237 6.01 -10.81 -7.76
N SER A 238 7.06 -10.03 -7.54
CA SER A 238 7.00 -8.77 -6.80
C SER A 238 7.12 -7.60 -7.77
N HIS A 239 6.23 -6.62 -7.64
CA HIS A 239 6.30 -5.37 -8.40
C HIS A 239 6.26 -4.21 -7.40
N LEU A 240 7.41 -3.56 -7.21
CA LEU A 240 7.59 -2.42 -6.31
C LEU A 240 7.94 -1.19 -7.13
N TYR A 241 7.61 0.00 -6.63
CA TYR A 241 8.00 1.24 -7.29
C TYR A 241 8.15 2.40 -6.31
N ILE A 242 9.14 3.25 -6.57
CA ILE A 242 9.40 4.49 -5.85
C ILE A 242 9.04 5.66 -6.75
N VAL A 243 8.17 6.54 -6.28
CA VAL A 243 7.69 7.70 -7.01
C VAL A 243 8.11 8.96 -6.30
N THR A 244 8.51 9.97 -7.07
CA THR A 244 8.66 11.34 -6.57
C THR A 244 8.00 12.31 -7.52
N GLY A 245 7.34 13.35 -7.00
CA GLY A 245 6.59 14.27 -7.85
C GLY A 245 5.90 15.41 -7.12
N LEU A 246 5.22 16.23 -7.91
CA LEU A 246 4.35 17.31 -7.43
C LEU A 246 2.91 16.82 -7.36
N ARG A 247 2.27 17.07 -6.22
CA ARG A 247 0.89 16.71 -5.93
C ARG A 247 0.05 17.93 -5.58
N PRO A 248 -0.59 18.59 -6.57
CA PRO A 248 -1.77 19.40 -6.29
C PRO A 248 -2.91 18.52 -5.72
N GLU A 249 -3.57 19.05 -4.71
CA GLU A 249 -4.69 18.41 -4.04
C GLU A 249 -5.84 19.42 -3.93
N ILE A 250 -6.95 19.10 -4.60
CA ILE A 250 -8.15 19.94 -4.63
C ILE A 250 -9.11 19.45 -3.55
N LYS A 251 -9.46 20.32 -2.60
CA LYS A 251 -10.37 20.02 -1.49
C LYS A 251 -11.77 20.55 -1.81
N LEU A 252 -12.73 19.64 -1.89
CA LEU A 252 -14.13 19.93 -2.15
C LEU A 252 -14.92 19.75 -0.83
N GLY A 253 -15.22 20.88 -0.18
CA GLY A 253 -15.83 20.87 1.14
C GLY A 253 -14.89 20.31 2.22
N LYS A 254 -15.47 19.66 3.23
CA LYS A 254 -14.70 19.08 4.36
C LYS A 254 -14.32 17.61 4.16
N ASN A 255 -15.01 16.94 3.24
CA ASN A 255 -15.08 15.48 3.20
C ASN A 255 -14.40 14.88 1.98
N LEU A 256 -14.26 15.63 0.87
CA LEU A 256 -13.70 15.14 -0.38
C LEU A 256 -12.41 15.88 -0.73
N SER A 257 -11.39 15.12 -1.12
CA SER A 257 -10.10 15.64 -1.60
C SER A 257 -9.66 14.86 -2.83
N ILE A 258 -9.17 15.56 -3.86
CA ILE A 258 -8.76 14.99 -5.15
C ILE A 258 -7.27 15.27 -5.34
N PRO A 259 -6.39 14.33 -4.99
CA PRO A 259 -4.97 14.42 -5.30
C PRO A 259 -4.70 14.05 -6.76
N ILE A 260 -3.89 14.89 -7.43
CA ILE A 260 -3.34 14.61 -8.76
C ILE A 260 -1.82 14.70 -8.60
N THR A 261 -1.07 13.72 -9.07
CA THR A 261 0.39 13.71 -8.97
C THR A 261 1.01 13.57 -10.35
N VAL A 262 2.03 14.37 -10.64
CA VAL A 262 2.87 14.24 -11.83
C VAL A 262 4.32 14.24 -11.37
N GLY A 263 5.12 13.33 -11.92
CA GLY A 263 6.51 13.19 -11.53
C GLY A 263 7.19 12.05 -12.26
N ILE A 264 8.05 11.35 -11.54
CA ILE A 264 8.79 10.20 -12.05
C ILE A 264 8.60 9.00 -11.13
N ASN A 265 8.52 7.83 -11.74
CA ASN A 265 8.85 6.58 -11.09
C ASN A 265 10.37 6.46 -11.12
N ALA A 266 11.02 6.66 -9.98
CA ALA A 266 12.48 6.69 -9.85
C ALA A 266 13.09 5.29 -9.99
N PHE A 267 12.49 4.29 -9.37
CA PHE A 267 12.99 2.92 -9.34
C PHE A 267 11.82 1.94 -9.26
N ARG A 268 11.78 0.93 -10.15
CA ARG A 268 10.69 -0.05 -10.21
C ARG A 268 11.21 -1.49 -10.29
N PRO A 269 11.57 -2.11 -9.14
CA PRO A 269 11.82 -3.54 -9.07
C PRO A 269 10.60 -4.34 -9.54
N ALA A 270 10.84 -5.29 -10.43
CA ALA A 270 9.83 -6.21 -10.91
C ALA A 270 10.53 -7.55 -11.13
N GLU A 271 10.27 -8.54 -10.28
CA GLU A 271 11.05 -9.78 -10.30
C GLU A 271 10.25 -11.01 -9.91
N MET A 272 10.60 -12.12 -10.56
CA MET A 272 10.09 -13.45 -10.28
C MET A 272 11.09 -14.21 -9.39
N THR A 273 10.67 -14.61 -8.20
CA THR A 273 11.51 -15.32 -7.22
C THR A 273 10.86 -16.62 -6.77
N ASP A 274 11.68 -17.57 -6.30
CA ASP A 274 11.16 -18.75 -5.61
C ASP A 274 10.46 -18.32 -4.31
N ARG A 275 9.32 -18.96 -4.00
CA ARG A 275 8.58 -18.77 -2.75
C ARG A 275 9.32 -19.44 -1.59
N SER A 276 10.47 -18.89 -1.22
CA SER A 276 11.33 -19.39 -0.15
C SER A 276 12.10 -18.25 0.52
N ILE A 277 12.41 -18.38 1.80
CA ILE A 277 13.17 -17.36 2.55
C ILE A 277 14.54 -17.08 1.92
N LYS A 278 15.16 -18.09 1.31
CA LYS A 278 16.48 -17.97 0.68
C LYS A 278 16.49 -16.95 -0.47
N SER A 279 15.36 -16.76 -1.17
CA SER A 279 15.30 -15.81 -2.28
C SER A 279 15.48 -14.36 -1.83
N MET A 280 15.16 -14.02 -0.58
CA MET A 280 15.36 -12.67 -0.02
C MET A 280 16.84 -12.28 0.13
N PHE A 281 17.76 -13.25 0.11
CA PHE A 281 19.19 -13.03 0.32
C PHE A 281 20.02 -13.19 -0.96
N VAL A 282 19.36 -13.33 -2.12
CA VAL A 282 20.04 -13.43 -3.41
C VAL A 282 20.44 -12.03 -3.89
N ASN A 283 21.71 -11.83 -4.22
CA ASN A 283 22.24 -10.55 -4.71
C ASN A 283 22.06 -10.36 -6.22
N LYS A 284 20.87 -10.70 -6.71
CA LYS A 284 20.47 -10.62 -8.11
C LYS A 284 19.03 -10.11 -8.13
N GLY A 285 18.79 -9.02 -8.85
CA GLY A 285 17.47 -8.39 -8.92
C GLY A 285 17.16 -7.85 -10.30
N TYR A 286 15.88 -7.76 -10.60
CA TYR A 286 15.41 -7.21 -11.86
C TYR A 286 14.56 -5.96 -11.64
N TYR A 287 14.73 -4.98 -12.53
CA TYR A 287 14.03 -3.72 -12.40
C TYR A 287 13.82 -3.02 -13.74
N PHE A 288 12.79 -2.20 -13.78
CA PHE A 288 12.59 -1.23 -14.82
C PHE A 288 13.23 0.10 -14.45
N GLN A 289 13.82 0.75 -15.46
CA GLN A 289 14.46 2.06 -15.30
C GLN A 289 13.43 3.16 -14.97
N THR A 290 13.96 4.32 -14.59
CA THR A 290 13.19 5.53 -14.34
C THR A 290 12.27 5.86 -15.52
N SER A 291 11.03 6.25 -15.23
CA SER A 291 10.04 6.62 -16.24
C SER A 291 9.11 7.73 -15.76
N PRO A 292 8.41 8.43 -16.68
CA PRO A 292 7.37 9.39 -16.30
C PRO A 292 6.29 8.72 -15.45
N TYR A 293 5.73 9.44 -14.49
CA TYR A 293 4.66 8.97 -13.62
C TYR A 293 3.53 9.99 -13.55
N ALA A 294 2.30 9.50 -13.56
CA ALA A 294 1.12 10.30 -13.29
C ALA A 294 0.11 9.50 -12.47
N SER A 295 -0.64 10.19 -11.60
CA SER A 295 -1.78 9.58 -10.90
C SER A 295 -2.88 10.57 -10.59
N ALA A 296 -4.11 10.07 -10.51
CA ALA A 296 -5.25 10.81 -9.99
C ALA A 296 -6.03 9.92 -9.02
N GLY A 297 -6.65 10.51 -8.02
CA GLY A 297 -7.42 9.77 -7.04
C GLY A 297 -8.44 10.65 -6.33
N PHE A 298 -9.15 10.05 -5.38
CA PHE A 298 -9.96 10.78 -4.43
C PHE A 298 -9.85 10.17 -3.03
N LYS A 299 -10.07 11.02 -2.04
CA LYS A 299 -10.16 10.69 -0.62
C LYS A 299 -11.48 11.24 -0.11
N LEU A 300 -12.34 10.35 0.36
CA LEU A 300 -13.66 10.66 0.87
C LEU A 300 -13.75 10.25 2.34
N LYS A 301 -14.26 11.17 3.16
CA LYS A 301 -14.62 10.93 4.57
C LYS A 301 -16.12 11.04 4.70
N ILE A 302 -16.77 9.96 5.12
CA ILE A 302 -18.22 9.88 5.32
C ILE A 302 -18.48 9.90 6.82
#